data_AF-A0A418WVX4-F1
#
_entry.id   AF-A0A418WVX4-F1
#
_cell.length_a   1.000
_cell.length_b   1.000
_cell.length_c   1.000
_cell.angle_alpha   90.00
_cell.angle_beta   90.00
_cell.angle_gamma   90.00
#
_symmetry.space_group_name_H-M   'P 1'
#
loop_
_entity.id
_entity.type
_entity.pdbx_description
1 polymer ?
#
loop_
_entity_poly.entity_id
_entity_poly.type
_entity_poly.pdbx_seq_one_letter_code
_entity_poly.pdbx_strand_id
1 'polypeptide(L)'
;MACTPAEFARWLPGATCNAGIETSVAADRTHYRITLGDGAIDISTQTCSPRRIAAISLPVLRVTFRFIDLDPMQRSAFMARFDAYTRRGGG
;
A
#
# COMPACT_ATOMS: atom_id res chain seq x y z
N MET A 1 -5.69 -5.38 -4.66
CA MET A 1 -5.41 -4.63 -5.91
C MET A 1 -4.85 -5.61 -6.93
N ALA A 2 -5.15 -5.40 -8.22
CA ALA A 2 -4.56 -6.18 -9.32
C ALA A 2 -3.18 -5.62 -9.72
N CYS A 3 -2.35 -5.26 -8.76
CA CYS A 3 -0.96 -4.84 -9.00
C CYS A 3 -0.02 -5.77 -8.24
N THR A 4 1.21 -5.89 -8.74
CA THR A 4 2.28 -6.62 -8.07
C THR A 4 2.86 -5.81 -6.89
N PRO A 5 3.53 -6.45 -5.92
CA PRO A 5 4.24 -5.74 -4.86
C PRO A 5 5.26 -4.72 -5.39
N ALA A 6 5.91 -5.02 -6.52
CA ALA A 6 6.88 -4.13 -7.15
C ALA A 6 6.23 -2.87 -7.73
N GLU A 7 5.06 -2.99 -8.36
CA GLU A 7 4.27 -1.84 -8.83
C GLU A 7 3.76 -1.00 -7.66
N PHE A 8 3.29 -1.66 -6.61
CA PHE A 8 2.87 -1.00 -5.38
C PHE A 8 4.01 -0.15 -4.78
N ALA A 9 5.21 -0.72 -4.70
CA ALA A 9 6.42 -0.03 -4.23
C ALA A 9 6.77 1.20 -5.08
N ARG A 10 6.57 1.15 -6.40
CA ARG A 10 6.81 2.28 -7.30
C ARG A 10 5.81 3.41 -7.12
N TRP A 11 4.59 3.10 -6.70
CA TRP A 11 3.54 4.10 -6.50
C TRP A 11 3.63 4.81 -5.14
N LEU A 12 4.16 4.12 -4.13
CA LEU A 12 4.29 4.61 -2.77
C LEU A 12 4.93 6.01 -2.68
N PRO A 13 6.10 6.29 -3.26
CA PRO A 13 6.72 7.63 -3.19
C PRO A 13 5.82 8.74 -3.74
N GLY A 14 5.10 8.50 -4.85
CA GLY A 14 4.17 9.49 -5.42
C GLY A 14 2.93 9.72 -4.56
N ALA A 15 2.39 8.63 -4.01
CA ALA A 15 1.24 8.66 -3.11
C ALA A 15 1.57 9.34 -1.77
N THR A 16 2.80 9.19 -1.26
CA THR A 16 3.24 9.71 0.05
C THR A 16 3.90 11.10 -0.03
N CYS A 17 3.85 11.78 -1.18
CA CYS A 17 4.51 13.07 -1.38
C CYS A 17 6.03 13.01 -1.14
N ASN A 18 6.66 11.88 -1.50
CA ASN A 18 8.08 11.63 -1.31
C ASN A 18 8.53 11.68 0.17
N ALA A 19 7.61 11.39 1.10
CA ALA A 19 7.94 11.20 2.51
C ALA A 19 8.95 10.06 2.69
N GLY A 20 9.64 10.05 3.83
CA GLY A 20 10.55 8.97 4.19
C GLY A 20 9.81 7.64 4.24
N ILE A 21 10.17 6.71 3.37
CA ILE A 21 9.62 5.35 3.32
C ILE A 21 10.71 4.37 3.74
N GLU A 22 10.52 3.73 4.88
CA GLU A 22 11.31 2.58 5.29
C GLU A 22 10.67 1.31 4.71
N THR A 23 11.43 0.56 3.92
CA THR A 23 10.94 -0.69 3.32
C THR A 23 11.64 -1.88 3.95
N SER A 24 10.87 -2.84 4.44
CA SER A 24 11.35 -4.11 4.98
C SER A 24 10.71 -5.26 4.21
N VAL A 25 11.52 -6.06 3.53
CA VAL A 25 11.06 -7.21 2.75
C VAL A 25 11.27 -8.49 3.56
N ALA A 26 10.20 -9.25 3.76
CA ALA A 26 10.19 -10.61 4.27
C ALA A 26 9.72 -11.58 3.17
N ALA A 27 9.94 -12.88 3.37
CA ALA A 27 9.80 -13.90 2.32
C ALA A 27 8.52 -13.80 1.45
N ASP A 28 7.34 -13.64 2.06
CA ASP A 28 6.04 -13.54 1.38
C ASP A 28 5.33 -12.20 1.61
N ARG A 29 5.97 -11.29 2.34
CA ARG A 29 5.39 -10.04 2.86
C ARG A 29 6.36 -8.89 2.70
N THR A 30 5.86 -7.73 2.32
CA THR A 30 6.63 -6.49 2.33
C THR A 30 5.98 -5.51 3.26
N HIS A 31 6.79 -4.89 4.12
CA HIS A 31 6.36 -3.86 5.05
C HIS A 31 6.94 -2.52 4.59
N TYR A 32 6.09 -1.49 4.57
CA TYR A 32 6.47 -0.12 4.27
C TYR A 32 6.03 0.76 5.42
N ARG A 33 6.97 1.42 6.07
CA ARG A 33 6.69 2.40 7.11
C ARG A 33 6.91 3.79 6.54
N ILE A 34 5.86 4.61 6.59
CA ILE A 34 5.87 5.99 6.09
C ILE A 34 5.79 6.91 7.29
N THR A 35 6.79 7.76 7.47
CA THR A 35 6.78 8.75 8.56
C THR A 35 6.18 10.06 8.06
N LEU A 36 5.14 10.55 8.75
CA LEU A 36 4.37 11.75 8.40
C LEU A 36 4.33 12.68 9.63
N GLY A 37 5.30 13.59 9.71
CA GLY A 37 5.45 14.46 10.89
C GLY A 37 5.70 13.61 12.14
N ASP A 38 4.84 13.78 13.15
CA ASP A 38 4.88 13.03 14.41
C ASP A 38 4.22 11.64 14.34
N GLY A 39 3.50 11.34 13.25
CA GLY A 39 2.80 10.08 13.05
C GLY A 39 3.49 9.15 12.06
N ALA A 40 3.04 7.90 12.00
CA ALA A 40 3.52 6.92 11.03
C ALA A 40 2.39 6.06 10.45
N ILE A 41 2.61 5.57 9.23
CA ILE A 41 1.73 4.61 8.55
C ILE A 41 2.54 3.38 8.21
N ASP A 42 2.13 2.27 8.81
CA ASP A 42 2.66 0.95 8.56
C ASP A 42 1.77 0.26 7.52
N ILE A 43 2.36 -0.12 6.39
CA ILE A 43 1.68 -0.77 5.27
C ILE A 43 2.28 -2.15 5.08
N SER A 44 1.47 -3.19 5.26
CA SER A 44 1.87 -4.58 4.99
C SER A 44 1.22 -5.07 3.70
N THR A 45 2.02 -5.46 2.73
CA THR A 45 1.57 -6.14 1.51
C THR A 45 1.92 -7.61 1.57
N GLN A 46 0.95 -8.49 1.39
CA GLN A 46 1.16 -9.93 1.28
C GLN A 46 0.66 -10.43 -0.07
N THR A 47 1.50 -11.18 -0.77
CA THR A 47 1.08 -11.89 -1.99
C THR A 47 0.32 -13.14 -1.56
N CYS A 48 -1.00 -13.16 -1.72
CA CYS A 48 -1.78 -14.36 -1.47
C CYS A 48 -1.84 -15.23 -2.74
N SER A 49 -1.76 -16.56 -2.56
CA SER A 49 -1.98 -17.51 -3.64
C SER A 49 -3.30 -17.21 -4.36
N PRO A 50 -3.31 -17.20 -5.71
CA PRO A 50 -4.50 -16.85 -6.48
C PRO A 50 -5.66 -17.78 -6.11
N ARG A 51 -6.82 -17.23 -5.74
CA ARG A 51 -8.03 -18.03 -5.53
C ARG A 51 -8.55 -18.45 -6.90
N ARG A 52 -8.49 -19.75 -7.20
CA ARG A 52 -8.99 -20.33 -8.45
C ARG A 52 -10.51 -20.50 -8.34
N ILE A 53 -11.26 -19.60 -8.96
CA ILE A 53 -12.70 -19.78 -9.24
C ILE A 53 -12.85 -19.60 -10.75
N ALA A 54 -12.78 -20.70 -11.51
CA ALA A 54 -12.94 -20.79 -12.98
C ALA A 54 -12.16 -19.77 -13.87
N ALA A 55 -11.28 -20.27 -14.75
CA ALA A 55 -10.60 -19.59 -15.88
C ALA A 55 -9.93 -18.19 -15.69
N ILE A 56 -10.03 -17.54 -14.53
CA ILE A 56 -9.47 -16.22 -14.25
C ILE A 56 -8.60 -16.32 -12.99
N SER A 57 -7.28 -16.16 -13.16
CA SER A 57 -6.33 -16.02 -12.05
C SER A 57 -6.16 -14.55 -11.70
N LEU A 58 -6.85 -14.08 -10.67
CA LEU A 58 -6.63 -12.73 -10.14
C LEU A 58 -5.57 -12.80 -9.02
N PRO A 59 -4.36 -12.25 -9.21
CA PRO A 59 -3.41 -12.09 -8.12
C PRO A 59 -4.03 -11.15 -7.08
N VAL A 60 -4.23 -11.67 -5.85
CA VAL A 60 -4.78 -10.86 -4.76
C VAL A 60 -3.61 -10.37 -3.91
N LEU A 61 -3.13 -9.17 -4.20
CA LEU A 61 -2.26 -8.45 -3.27
C LEU A 61 -3.12 -7.97 -2.09
N ARG A 62 -2.90 -8.57 -0.91
CA ARG A 62 -3.53 -8.11 0.33
C ARG A 62 -2.70 -6.96 0.89
N VAL A 63 -3.30 -5.78 0.98
CA VAL A 63 -2.66 -4.59 1.55
C VAL A 63 -3.36 -4.25 2.86
N THR A 64 -2.59 -4.10 3.93
CA THR A 64 -3.08 -3.74 5.27
C THR A 64 -2.44 -2.43 5.69
N PHE A 65 -3.24 -1.47 6.14
CA PHE A 65 -2.79 -0.18 6.62
C PHE A 65 -2.96 -0.11 8.14
N ARG A 66 -1.93 0.34 8.84
CA ARG A 66 -1.93 0.61 10.27
C ARG A 66 -1.47 2.04 10.48
N PHE A 67 -2.34 2.85 11.07
CA PHE A 67 -2.06 4.24 11.38
C PHE A 67 -1.62 4.36 12.84
N ILE A 68 -0.48 5.01 13.08
CA ILE A 68 0.15 5.19 14.39
C ILE A 68 0.24 6.69 14.66
N ASP A 69 -0.35 7.15 15.76
CA ASP A 69 -0.34 8.56 16.20
C ASP A 69 -0.80 9.57 15.14
N LEU A 70 -1.66 9.13 14.21
CA LEU A 70 -2.29 9.99 13.21
C LEU A 70 -3.72 10.34 13.60
N ASP A 71 -4.06 11.61 13.42
CA ASP A 71 -5.41 12.13 13.60
C ASP A 71 -6.37 11.57 12.52
N PRO A 72 -7.67 11.33 12.81
CA PRO A 72 -8.63 10.86 11.82
C PRO A 72 -8.66 11.71 10.53
N MET A 73 -8.44 13.03 10.61
CA MET A 73 -8.37 13.90 9.45
C MET A 73 -7.14 13.59 8.58
N GLN A 74 -5.98 13.36 9.20
CA GLN A 74 -4.75 12.98 8.49
C GLN A 74 -4.89 11.59 7.85
N ARG A 75 -5.55 10.64 8.53
CA ARG A 75 -5.83 9.31 7.97
C ARG A 75 -6.72 9.39 6.74
N SER A 76 -7.81 10.16 6.81
CA SER A 76 -8.72 10.36 5.67
C SER A 76 -8.05 11.08 4.50
N ALA A 77 -7.24 12.11 4.77
CA ALA A 77 -6.47 12.81 3.73
C ALA A 77 -5.47 11.89 3.04
N PHE A 78 -4.76 11.05 3.81
CA PHE A 78 -3.87 10.04 3.26
C PHE A 78 -4.63 9.02 2.40
N MET A 79 -5.73 8.46 2.92
CA MET A 79 -6.53 7.47 2.19
C MET A 79 -7.11 8.05 0.90
N ALA A 80 -7.61 9.29 0.92
CA ALA A 80 -8.11 9.97 -0.29
C ALA A 80 -7.01 10.19 -1.33
N ARG A 81 -5.81 10.60 -0.90
CA ARG A 81 -4.65 10.77 -1.80
C ARG A 81 -4.18 9.43 -2.37
N PHE A 82 -4.10 8.42 -1.53
CA PHE A 82 -3.72 7.06 -1.91
C PHE A 82 -4.73 6.47 -2.92
N ASP A 83 -6.04 6.63 -2.68
CA ASP A 83 -7.12 6.20 -3.57
C ASP A 83 -7.09 6.96 -4.91
N ALA A 84 -6.87 8.28 -4.89
CA ALA A 84 -6.72 9.07 -6.10
C ALA A 84 -5.51 8.63 -6.96
N TYR A 85 -4.41 8.22 -6.32
CA TYR A 85 -3.21 7.75 -7.00
C TYR A 85 -3.37 6.33 -7.56
N THR A 86 -3.99 5.43 -6.78
CA THR A 86 -4.24 4.04 -7.20
C THR A 86 -5.33 3.91 -8.26
N ARG A 87 -6.35 4.79 -8.27
CA ARG A 87 -7.35 4.85 -9.35
C ARG A 87 -6.76 5.27 -10.69
N ARG A 88 -5.66 6.03 -10.69
CA ARG A 88 -4.96 6.49 -11.91
C ARG A 88 -3.97 5.47 -12.48
N GLY A 89 -3.53 4.49 -11.70
CA GLY A 89 -2.55 3.47 -12.12
C GLY A 89 -3.15 2.20 -12.74
N GLY A 90 -4.46 2.15 -12.99
CA GLY A 90 -5.18 0.97 -13.51
C GLY A 90 -5.69 1.15 -14.94
N GLY A 91 -4.86 1.73 -15.83
CA GLY A 91 -5.11 1.83 -17.27
C GLY A 91 -4.23 0.88 -18.05
#